data_AF-T1EJA3-F1
#
_entry.id   AF-T1EJA3-F1
#
_cell.length_a   1.000
_cell.length_b   1.000
_cell.length_c   1.000
_cell.angle_alpha   90.00
_cell.angle_beta   90.00
_cell.angle_gamma   90.00
#
_symmetry.space_group_name_H-M   'P 1'
#
loop_
_entity.id
_entity.type
_entity.pdbx_description
1 polymer ?
#
loop_
_entity_poly.entity_id
_entity_poly.type
_entity_poly.pdbx_seq_one_letter_code
_entity_poly.pdbx_strand_id
1 'polypeptide(L)'
;INNYNPVHFDINFENSKFFVIKCSNKDAIRRSIRHSLWSSTLYGGQRLDKAFKEVTQNGGKLFLFFSPNGSGKFCGISQMTSSVDYTTPVLFLAEVKWKGQFSVEWIYVKDVPNDQLRHIRLNNNKNKPVTNSRDTQEIPYAEGLQVFKIIQQYPYLGCVFDE
;
A
#
# COMPACT_ATOMS: atom_id res chain seq x y z
N ILE A 1 -17.67 -11.91 3.47
CA ILE A 1 -17.87 -10.44 3.37
C ILE A 1 -16.62 -9.81 3.97
N ASN A 2 -15.80 -9.15 3.18
CA ASN A 2 -14.59 -8.50 3.68
C ASN A 2 -15.01 -7.21 4.41
N ASN A 3 -14.55 -7.03 5.66
CA ASN A 3 -14.95 -5.91 6.50
C ASN A 3 -13.95 -4.75 6.34
N TYR A 4 -14.03 -4.05 5.20
CA TYR A 4 -13.18 -2.90 4.91
C TYR A 4 -13.65 -1.63 5.62
N ASN A 5 -12.75 -0.65 5.71
CA ASN A 5 -13.01 0.68 6.28
C ASN A 5 -13.53 0.63 7.72
N PRO A 6 -12.83 -0.07 8.64
CA PRO A 6 -13.26 -0.15 10.02
C PRO A 6 -13.29 1.25 10.68
N VAL A 7 -14.34 1.50 11.45
CA VAL A 7 -14.53 2.75 12.22
C VAL A 7 -13.44 2.91 13.27
N HIS A 8 -13.13 1.82 13.96
CA HIS A 8 -12.05 1.73 14.92
C HIS A 8 -10.99 0.75 14.40
N PHE A 9 -9.77 1.23 14.29
CA PHE A 9 -8.63 0.42 13.89
C PHE A 9 -7.51 0.64 14.89
N ASP A 10 -7.58 -0.13 15.98
CA ASP A 10 -6.58 -0.11 17.04
C ASP A 10 -5.42 -1.02 16.65
N ILE A 11 -4.34 -0.39 16.19
CA ILE A 11 -3.09 -1.07 15.90
C ILE A 11 -1.95 -0.40 16.63
N ASN A 12 -1.10 -1.23 17.26
CA ASN A 12 0.24 -0.80 17.64
C ASN A 12 1.10 -0.72 16.36
N PHE A 13 1.54 0.48 16.02
CA PHE A 13 2.44 0.74 14.90
C PHE A 13 3.91 0.58 15.27
N GLU A 14 4.24 0.21 16.51
CA GLU A 14 5.63 0.01 16.94
C GLU A 14 6.39 -0.91 15.97
N ASN A 15 7.61 -0.49 15.60
CA ASN A 15 8.47 -1.18 14.63
C ASN A 15 7.87 -1.36 13.22
N SER A 16 6.74 -0.70 12.90
CA SER A 16 6.13 -0.75 11.57
C SER A 16 6.86 0.09 10.53
N LYS A 17 6.72 -0.32 9.27
CA LYS A 17 7.17 0.43 8.10
C LYS A 17 6.03 0.68 7.14
N PHE A 18 6.18 1.71 6.31
CA PHE A 18 5.14 2.21 5.43
C PHE A 18 5.70 2.44 4.03
N PHE A 19 5.00 1.98 3.00
CA PHE A 19 5.42 2.14 1.61
C PHE A 19 4.28 2.65 0.73
N VAL A 20 4.61 3.53 -0.23
CA VAL A 20 3.68 3.86 -1.32
C VAL A 20 3.74 2.78 -2.38
N ILE A 21 2.58 2.30 -2.82
CA ILE A 21 2.42 1.42 -3.98
C ILE A 21 1.79 2.20 -5.13
N LYS A 22 2.49 2.24 -6.26
CA LYS A 22 2.02 2.90 -7.49
C LYS A 22 1.68 1.83 -8.52
N CYS A 23 0.47 1.89 -9.07
CA CYS A 23 0.02 0.93 -10.07
C CYS A 23 -0.58 1.66 -11.28
N SER A 24 -0.19 1.27 -12.49
CA SER A 24 -0.81 1.74 -13.74
C SER A 24 -2.08 0.99 -14.12
N ASN A 25 -2.31 -0.20 -13.55
CA ASN A 25 -3.43 -1.08 -13.89
C ASN A 25 -4.47 -1.09 -12.76
N LYS A 26 -5.61 -0.39 -12.95
CA LYS A 26 -6.71 -0.36 -11.97
C LYS A 26 -7.29 -1.76 -11.70
N ASP A 27 -7.34 -2.64 -12.70
CA ASP A 27 -7.86 -4.01 -12.52
C ASP A 27 -6.95 -4.86 -11.63
N ALA A 28 -5.64 -4.58 -11.60
CA ALA A 28 -4.73 -5.23 -10.67
C ALA A 28 -5.09 -4.91 -9.21
N ILE A 29 -5.53 -3.68 -8.92
CA ILE A 29 -5.98 -3.27 -7.59
C ILE A 29 -7.28 -4.00 -7.22
N ARG A 30 -8.28 -4.03 -8.11
CA ARG A 30 -9.53 -4.76 -7.89
C ARG A 30 -9.28 -6.25 -7.62
N ARG A 31 -8.38 -6.87 -8.39
CA ARG A 31 -7.95 -8.26 -8.19
C ARG A 31 -7.23 -8.44 -6.86
N SER A 32 -6.37 -7.51 -6.48
CA SER A 32 -5.70 -7.56 -5.18
C SER A 32 -6.67 -7.54 -4.01
N ILE A 33 -7.68 -6.68 -4.06
CA ILE A 33 -8.71 -6.60 -3.02
C ILE A 33 -9.51 -7.90 -2.95
N ARG A 34 -9.84 -8.50 -4.10
CA ARG A 34 -10.61 -9.74 -4.18
C ARG A 34 -9.84 -10.98 -3.73
N HIS A 35 -8.55 -11.06 -4.07
CA HIS A 35 -7.74 -12.26 -3.88
C HIS A 35 -6.73 -12.15 -2.72
N SER A 36 -6.64 -10.99 -2.08
CA SER A 36 -5.68 -10.73 -0.98
C SER A 36 -4.22 -10.99 -1.39
N LEU A 37 -3.89 -10.68 -2.65
CA LEU A 37 -2.57 -10.88 -3.23
C LEU A 37 -2.08 -9.60 -3.92
N TRP A 38 -0.78 -9.35 -3.85
CA TRP A 38 -0.12 -8.31 -4.63
C TRP A 38 1.16 -8.82 -5.27
N SER A 39 1.55 -8.14 -6.34
CA SER A 39 2.84 -8.31 -6.99
C SER A 39 3.33 -6.94 -7.43
N SER A 40 4.63 -6.70 -7.27
CA SER A 40 5.29 -5.45 -7.63
C SER A 40 6.38 -5.74 -8.66
N THR A 41 7.19 -4.73 -8.98
CA THR A 41 8.36 -4.91 -9.80
C THR A 41 9.37 -5.85 -9.17
N LEU A 42 10.29 -6.47 -9.94
CA LEU A 42 11.32 -7.33 -9.33
C LEU A 42 12.06 -6.61 -8.19
N TYR A 43 12.49 -5.38 -8.47
CA TYR A 43 13.18 -4.54 -7.49
C TYR A 43 12.25 -4.08 -6.35
N GLY A 44 11.00 -3.74 -6.66
CA GLY A 44 10.00 -3.37 -5.66
C GLY A 44 9.67 -4.54 -4.72
N GLY A 45 9.46 -5.73 -5.27
CA GLY A 45 9.24 -6.98 -4.53
C GLY A 45 10.42 -7.31 -3.63
N GLN A 46 11.67 -7.24 -4.11
CA GLN A 46 12.86 -7.45 -3.28
C GLN A 46 12.94 -6.45 -2.12
N ARG A 47 12.60 -5.18 -2.36
CA ARG A 47 12.58 -4.15 -1.33
C ARG A 47 11.52 -4.42 -0.28
N LEU A 48 10.30 -4.75 -0.70
CA LEU A 48 9.19 -5.06 0.20
C LEU A 48 9.45 -6.35 0.99
N ASP A 49 10.03 -7.37 0.37
CA ASP A 49 10.39 -8.64 1.02
C ASP A 49 11.42 -8.41 2.14
N LYS A 50 12.46 -7.61 1.85
CA LYS A 50 13.46 -7.23 2.86
C LYS A 50 12.81 -6.49 4.03
N ALA A 51 11.98 -5.49 3.74
CA ALA A 51 11.30 -4.71 4.76
C ALA A 51 10.34 -5.56 5.60
N PHE A 52 9.59 -6.47 4.96
CA PHE A 52 8.66 -7.38 5.62
C PHE A 52 9.37 -8.30 6.61
N LYS A 53 10.49 -8.90 6.20
CA LYS A 53 11.32 -9.75 7.07
C LYS A 53 11.86 -8.98 8.28
N GLU A 54 12.34 -7.76 8.07
CA GLU A 54 12.86 -6.89 9.13
C GLU A 54 11.77 -6.50 10.15
N VAL A 55 10.60 -6.02 9.70
CA VAL A 55 9.54 -5.63 10.64
C VAL A 55 8.99 -6.83 11.39
N THR A 56 8.87 -7.99 10.73
CA THR A 56 8.35 -9.22 11.37
C THR A 56 9.29 -9.69 12.48
N GLN A 57 10.61 -9.64 12.27
CA GLN A 57 11.61 -9.95 13.29
C GLN A 57 11.52 -9.01 14.51
N ASN A 58 11.13 -7.76 14.29
CA ASN A 58 10.98 -6.74 15.33
C ASN A 58 9.55 -6.65 15.89
N GLY A 59 8.65 -7.58 15.55
CA GLY A 59 7.26 -7.58 16.00
C GLY A 59 6.37 -6.47 15.42
N GLY A 60 6.85 -5.77 14.39
CA GLY A 60 6.13 -4.72 13.68
C GLY A 60 5.34 -5.23 12.46
N LYS A 61 4.70 -4.30 11.76
CA LYS A 61 3.85 -4.57 10.58
C LYS A 61 4.28 -3.73 9.38
N LEU A 62 4.10 -4.26 8.16
CA LEU A 62 4.37 -3.52 6.93
C LEU A 62 3.07 -3.05 6.28
N PHE A 63 2.88 -1.74 6.17
CA PHE A 63 1.70 -1.14 5.55
C PHE A 63 2.02 -0.59 4.16
N LEU A 64 1.06 -0.77 3.25
CA LEU A 64 1.13 -0.39 1.86
C LEU A 64 0.01 0.60 1.55
N PHE A 65 0.38 1.80 1.08
CA PHE A 65 -0.56 2.84 0.69
C PHE A 65 -0.69 2.88 -0.83
N PHE A 66 -1.85 2.44 -1.34
CA PHE A 66 -2.07 2.30 -2.78
C PHE A 66 -2.50 3.63 -3.39
N SER A 67 -1.83 4.02 -4.47
CA SER A 67 -2.19 5.20 -5.25
C SER A 67 -2.02 4.88 -6.74
N PRO A 68 -3.11 4.70 -7.51
CA PRO A 68 -3.02 4.49 -8.95
C PRO A 68 -2.29 5.63 -9.66
N ASN A 69 -1.59 5.32 -10.75
CA ASN A 69 -0.89 6.33 -11.53
C ASN A 69 -1.90 7.25 -12.24
N GLY A 70 -1.64 8.56 -12.19
CA GLY A 70 -2.50 9.57 -12.83
C GLY A 70 -3.87 9.80 -12.19
N SER A 71 -4.19 9.14 -11.06
CA SER A 71 -5.53 9.24 -10.45
C SER A 71 -5.73 10.49 -9.58
N GLY A 72 -4.65 11.14 -9.13
CA GLY A 72 -4.72 12.25 -8.18
C GLY A 72 -5.21 11.84 -6.78
N LYS A 73 -5.23 10.54 -6.44
CA LYS A 73 -5.75 10.01 -5.18
C LYS A 73 -4.94 8.81 -4.66
N PHE A 74 -5.05 8.56 -3.35
CA PHE A 74 -4.81 7.25 -2.74
C PHE A 74 -6.14 6.49 -2.69
N CYS A 75 -6.13 5.18 -2.95
CA CYS A 75 -7.36 4.36 -3.03
C CYS A 75 -7.50 3.35 -1.88
N GLY A 76 -6.53 3.28 -0.98
CA GLY A 76 -6.63 2.42 0.19
C GLY A 76 -5.32 2.09 0.87
N ILE A 77 -5.44 1.28 1.93
CA ILE A 77 -4.35 0.76 2.75
C ILE A 77 -4.48 -0.75 2.84
N SER A 78 -3.37 -1.45 2.66
CA SER A 78 -3.24 -2.85 3.04
C SER A 78 -2.08 -3.08 4.01
N GLN A 79 -2.12 -4.18 4.72
CA GLN A 79 -0.97 -4.76 5.40
C GLN A 79 -0.38 -5.86 4.52
N MET A 80 0.94 -5.95 4.40
CA MET A 80 1.60 -7.13 3.83
C MET A 80 1.67 -8.22 4.90
N THR A 81 1.27 -9.45 4.55
CA THR A 81 1.08 -10.55 5.51
C THR A 81 1.94 -11.79 5.22
N SER A 82 2.69 -11.80 4.11
CA SER A 82 3.66 -12.85 3.80
C SER A 82 4.91 -12.28 3.14
N SER A 83 6.00 -13.05 3.18
CA SER A 83 7.17 -12.83 2.32
C SER A 83 6.80 -12.97 0.84
N VAL A 84 7.67 -12.50 -0.05
CA VAL A 84 7.48 -12.65 -1.50
C VAL A 84 7.84 -14.07 -1.93
N ASP A 85 6.88 -14.74 -2.57
CA ASP A 85 7.10 -16.01 -3.26
C ASP A 85 7.50 -15.74 -4.71
N TYR A 86 8.76 -15.99 -5.05
CA TYR A 86 9.31 -15.81 -6.40
C TYR A 86 9.15 -17.03 -7.32
N THR A 87 8.62 -18.14 -6.79
CA THR A 87 8.50 -19.43 -7.49
C THR A 87 7.15 -19.59 -8.17
N THR A 88 6.08 -19.08 -7.55
CA THR A 88 4.73 -19.16 -8.11
C THR A 88 4.50 -18.08 -9.17
N PRO A 89 4.05 -18.44 -10.39
CA PRO A 89 3.61 -17.47 -11.39
C PRO A 89 2.44 -16.63 -10.88
N VAL A 90 2.44 -15.33 -11.17
CA VAL A 90 1.34 -14.44 -10.77
C VAL A 90 0.13 -14.70 -11.67
N LEU A 91 -0.79 -15.55 -11.19
CA LEU A 91 -1.93 -16.05 -11.98
C LEU A 91 -2.91 -14.96 -12.46
N PHE A 92 -2.86 -13.76 -11.88
CA PHE A 92 -3.85 -12.70 -12.11
C PHE A 92 -3.27 -11.40 -12.71
N LEU A 93 -1.97 -11.35 -13.06
CA LEU A 93 -1.41 -10.23 -13.81
C LEU A 93 -1.21 -10.64 -15.26
N ALA A 94 -1.81 -9.90 -16.18
CA ALA A 94 -1.80 -10.19 -17.62
C ALA A 94 -0.40 -10.09 -18.27
N GLU A 95 0.60 -9.58 -17.55
CA GLU A 95 1.95 -9.43 -18.04
C GLU A 95 2.91 -10.40 -17.34
N VAL A 96 3.42 -11.35 -18.11
CA VAL A 96 4.36 -12.44 -17.79
C VAL A 96 5.73 -11.94 -17.23
N LYS A 97 5.89 -10.64 -16.97
CA LYS A 97 7.16 -10.02 -16.56
C LYS A 97 7.40 -9.98 -15.05
N TRP A 98 6.36 -10.08 -14.22
CA TRP A 98 6.50 -9.94 -12.77
C TRP A 98 6.68 -11.30 -12.10
N LYS A 99 7.90 -11.56 -11.64
CA LYS A 99 8.23 -12.75 -10.85
C LYS A 99 8.01 -12.44 -9.38
N GLY A 100 6.87 -12.88 -8.87
CA GLY A 100 6.64 -13.09 -7.46
C GLY A 100 5.41 -12.37 -6.90
N GLN A 101 4.75 -13.03 -5.96
CA GLN A 101 3.54 -12.54 -5.31
C GLN A 101 3.67 -12.65 -3.79
N PHE A 102 2.86 -11.88 -3.09
CA PHE A 102 2.75 -11.94 -1.64
C PHE A 102 1.33 -11.63 -1.19
N SER A 103 0.99 -12.12 0.00
CA SER A 103 -0.32 -11.92 0.59
C SER A 103 -0.44 -10.53 1.20
N VAL A 104 -1.61 -9.93 1.04
CA VAL A 104 -1.96 -8.65 1.63
C VAL A 104 -3.34 -8.72 2.27
N GLU A 105 -3.54 -8.00 3.37
CA GLU A 105 -4.83 -7.80 4.00
C GLU A 105 -5.25 -6.34 3.79
N TRP A 106 -6.32 -6.12 3.03
CA TRP A 106 -6.85 -4.79 2.78
C TRP A 106 -7.64 -4.30 4.00
N ILE A 107 -7.26 -3.11 4.50
CA ILE A 107 -7.87 -2.50 5.68
C ILE A 107 -8.83 -1.39 5.25
N TYR A 108 -8.33 -0.44 4.47
CA TYR A 108 -9.11 0.66 3.92
C TYR A 108 -9.19 0.51 2.40
N VAL A 109 -10.41 0.61 1.88
CA VAL A 109 -10.72 0.63 0.45
C VAL A 109 -11.63 1.83 0.22
N LYS A 110 -11.02 2.99 -0.01
CA LYS A 110 -11.69 4.27 -0.22
C LYS A 110 -10.76 5.28 -0.85
N ASP A 111 -11.34 6.17 -1.62
CA ASP A 111 -10.63 7.21 -2.35
C ASP A 111 -10.38 8.45 -1.48
N VAL A 112 -9.11 8.83 -1.38
CA VAL A 112 -8.64 10.01 -0.65
C VAL A 112 -7.85 10.90 -1.61
N PRO A 113 -8.35 12.12 -1.93
CA PRO A 113 -7.68 13.04 -2.84
C PRO A 113 -6.29 13.45 -2.35
N ASN A 114 -5.34 13.63 -3.27
CA ASN A 114 -3.98 14.03 -2.96
C ASN A 114 -3.90 15.35 -2.18
N ASP A 115 -4.88 16.25 -2.33
CA ASP A 115 -4.92 17.53 -1.61
C ASP A 115 -4.98 17.36 -0.09
N GLN A 116 -5.51 16.23 0.39
CA GLN A 116 -5.52 15.88 1.81
C GLN A 116 -4.14 15.44 2.32
N LEU A 117 -3.23 15.02 1.43
CA LEU A 117 -1.95 14.40 1.80
C LEU A 117 -0.72 15.21 1.35
N ARG A 118 -0.87 16.13 0.38
CA ARG A 118 0.24 16.86 -0.28
C ARG A 118 1.10 17.70 0.67
N HIS A 119 0.59 18.03 1.85
CA HIS A 119 1.31 18.79 2.87
C HIS A 119 2.35 17.94 3.62
N ILE A 120 2.19 16.61 3.63
CA ILE A 120 3.15 15.67 4.22
C ILE A 120 4.33 15.53 3.26
N ARG A 121 5.53 15.93 3.71
CA ARG A 121 6.76 15.92 2.92
C ARG A 121 7.74 14.90 3.45
N LEU A 122 8.45 14.24 2.55
CA LEU A 122 9.34 13.14 2.88
C LEU A 122 10.81 13.58 2.79
N ASN A 123 11.49 13.65 3.93
CA ASN A 123 12.92 14.01 3.99
C ASN A 123 13.81 13.05 3.16
N ASN A 124 13.50 11.76 3.18
CA ASN A 124 14.16 10.70 2.41
C ASN A 124 13.83 10.71 0.91
N ASN A 125 12.99 11.64 0.45
CA ASN A 125 12.64 11.83 -0.95
C ASN A 125 12.76 13.31 -1.37
N LYS A 126 13.88 13.96 -1.04
CA LYS A 126 14.19 15.35 -1.43
C LYS A 126 13.12 16.35 -0.98
N ASN A 127 12.52 16.10 0.18
CA ASN A 127 11.43 16.90 0.77
C ASN A 127 10.20 17.07 -0.16
N LYS A 128 10.00 16.14 -1.09
CA LYS A 128 8.83 16.12 -1.97
C LYS A 128 7.59 15.67 -1.19
N PRO A 129 6.39 16.14 -1.58
CA PRO A 129 5.14 15.61 -1.05
C PRO A 129 5.05 14.09 -1.17
N VAL A 130 4.43 13.42 -0.20
CA VAL A 130 4.16 11.97 -0.25
C VAL A 130 3.36 11.57 -1.50
N THR A 131 2.52 12.46 -2.00
CA THR A 131 1.73 12.29 -3.24
C THR A 131 2.59 12.20 -4.51
N ASN A 132 3.86 12.60 -4.44
CA ASN A 132 4.82 12.57 -5.55
C ASN A 132 5.79 11.39 -5.47
N SER A 133 5.49 10.42 -4.59
CA SER A 133 6.26 9.20 -4.41
C SER A 133 6.20 8.29 -5.63
N ARG A 134 7.31 7.58 -5.89
CA ARG A 134 7.37 6.48 -6.86
C ARG A 134 6.94 5.17 -6.21
N ASP A 135 6.79 4.12 -7.03
CA ASP A 135 6.49 2.78 -6.53
C ASP A 135 7.53 2.33 -5.50
N THR A 136 7.07 1.73 -4.41
CA THR A 136 7.87 1.26 -3.27
C THR A 136 8.74 2.34 -2.60
N GLN A 137 8.29 3.59 -2.59
CA GLN A 137 8.87 4.64 -1.76
C GLN A 137 8.57 4.36 -0.29
N GLU A 138 9.61 4.21 0.52
CA GLU A 138 9.48 4.14 1.98
C GLU A 138 9.09 5.51 2.54
N ILE A 139 8.11 5.51 3.45
CA ILE A 139 7.69 6.70 4.18
C ILE A 139 8.27 6.58 5.60
N PRO A 140 8.99 7.60 6.10
CA PRO A 140 9.48 7.57 7.47
C PRO A 140 8.32 7.48 8.48
N TYR A 141 8.61 6.93 9.66
CA TYR A 141 7.60 6.49 10.61
C TYR A 141 6.55 7.55 10.96
N ALA A 142 6.99 8.76 11.31
CA ALA A 142 6.10 9.84 11.74
C ALA A 142 5.14 10.27 10.61
N GLU A 143 5.64 10.42 9.39
CA GLU A 143 4.85 10.75 8.20
C GLU A 143 3.92 9.60 7.82
N GLY A 144 4.35 8.35 8.00
CA GLY A 144 3.54 7.16 7.75
C GLY A 144 2.30 7.13 8.64
N LEU A 145 2.45 7.45 9.93
CA LEU A 145 1.33 7.59 10.87
C LEU A 145 0.37 8.72 10.46
N GLN A 146 0.90 9.86 10.00
CA GLN A 146 0.07 10.97 9.53
C GLN A 146 -0.77 10.56 8.31
N VAL A 147 -0.15 9.92 7.31
CA VAL A 147 -0.86 9.41 6.12
C VAL A 147 -1.94 8.41 6.53
N PHE A 148 -1.59 7.43 7.37
CA PHE A 148 -2.53 6.44 7.86
C PHE A 148 -3.75 7.09 8.53
N LYS A 149 -3.50 8.01 9.47
CA LYS A 149 -4.56 8.71 10.22
C LYS A 149 -5.48 9.52 9.32
N ILE A 150 -4.92 10.27 8.36
CA ILE A 150 -5.72 11.05 7.41
C ILE A 150 -6.60 10.12 6.58
N ILE A 151 -6.04 9.03 6.03
CA ILE A 151 -6.85 8.08 5.26
C ILE A 151 -7.91 7.47 6.16
N GLN A 152 -7.59 6.99 7.37
CA GLN A 152 -8.56 6.44 8.32
C GLN A 152 -9.72 7.40 8.57
N GLN A 153 -9.43 8.68 8.84
CA GLN A 153 -10.43 9.69 9.20
C GLN A 153 -11.21 10.26 8.00
N TYR A 154 -10.70 10.15 6.78
CA TYR A 154 -11.36 10.68 5.60
C TYR A 154 -12.72 9.97 5.38
N PRO A 155 -13.82 10.70 5.14
CA PRO A 155 -15.13 10.08 4.92
C PRO A 155 -15.12 9.18 3.69
N TYR A 156 -15.91 8.11 3.72
CA TYR A 156 -16.13 7.31 2.52
C TYR A 156 -16.94 8.12 1.51
N LEU A 157 -16.31 8.51 0.39
CA LEU A 157 -16.96 9.21 -0.71
C LEU A 157 -17.00 8.39 -2.01
N GLY A 158 -16.32 7.25 -2.04
CA GLY A 158 -16.21 6.36 -3.19
C GLY A 158 -14.97 5.46 -3.10
N CYS A 159 -14.93 4.43 -3.94
CA CYS A 159 -13.77 3.56 -4.08
C CYS A 159 -13.66 2.97 -5.50
N VAL A 160 -12.64 2.13 -5.71
CA VAL A 160 -12.34 1.47 -6.99
C VAL A 160 -13.45 0.53 -7.52
N PHE A 161 -14.46 0.21 -6.70
CA PHE A 161 -15.62 -0.59 -7.11
C PHE A 161 -16.80 0.24 -7.60
N ASP A 162 -16.79 1.55 -7.37
CA ASP A 162 -17.87 2.47 -7.77
C ASP A 162 -17.63 3.04 -9.19
N GLU A 163 -16.46 2.78 -9.78
CA GLU A 163 -16.09 3.04 -11.18
C GLU A 163 -16.27 1.80 -12.07
#